data_AF-A0A399W8Z3-F1
#
_entry.id   AF-A0A399W8Z3-F1
#
_cell.length_a   1.000
_cell.length_b   1.000
_cell.length_c   1.000
_cell.angle_alpha   90.00
_cell.angle_beta   90.00
_cell.angle_gamma   90.00
#
_symmetry.space_group_name_H-M   'P 1'
#
loop_
_entity.id
_entity.type
_entity.pdbx_description
1 polymer ?
#
loop_
_entity_poly.entity_id
_entity_poly.type
_entity_poly.pdbx_seq_one_letter_code
_entity_poly.pdbx_strand_id
1 'polypeptide(L)'
;PALQGIDSLRNIDYLLDIASGTTIETWLVYGKEKYKFELGAGCTAVMGPDMYPFLQSKQLNGLLGGLKGAAEYETLINKKSFAVSGMRPQSVVHMLIILFVIFGNVVYFASRRTRHA
;
A
#
# COMPACT_ATOMS: atom_id res chain seq x y z
N PRO A 1 -15.49 4.04 29.44
CA PRO A 1 -15.22 4.42 28.03
C PRO A 1 -13.92 3.77 27.54
N ALA A 2 -13.71 3.59 26.23
CA ALA A 2 -12.51 2.94 25.68
C ALA A 2 -11.18 3.62 26.06
N LEU A 3 -11.22 4.90 26.45
CA LEU A 3 -10.08 5.70 26.87
C LEU A 3 -10.07 6.03 28.38
N GLN A 4 -10.84 5.30 29.20
CA GLN A 4 -10.96 5.62 30.63
C GLN A 4 -9.63 5.30 31.35
N GLY A 5 -9.04 6.31 32.00
CA GLY A 5 -7.72 6.19 32.65
C GLY A 5 -6.53 6.39 31.72
N ILE A 6 -6.76 6.79 30.46
CA ILE A 6 -5.71 7.18 29.51
C ILE A 6 -5.63 8.71 29.51
N ASP A 7 -4.65 9.24 30.22
CA ASP A 7 -4.49 10.68 30.42
C ASP A 7 -3.38 11.26 29.52
N SER A 8 -2.60 10.38 28.87
CA SER A 8 -1.48 10.73 28.01
C SER A 8 -1.29 9.70 26.91
N LEU A 9 -0.76 10.16 25.76
CA LEU A 9 -0.29 9.28 24.68
C LEU A 9 0.87 8.37 25.11
N ARG A 10 1.54 8.67 26.24
CA ARG A 10 2.54 7.76 26.86
C ARG A 10 1.94 6.45 27.35
N ASN A 11 0.64 6.42 27.61
CA ASN A 11 -0.06 5.23 28.11
C ASN A 11 -0.58 4.35 26.97
N ILE A 12 -0.25 4.69 25.71
CA ILE A 12 -0.66 3.95 24.53
C ILE A 12 0.56 3.19 24.02
N ASP A 13 0.47 1.86 24.01
CA ASP A 13 1.54 1.01 23.49
C ASP A 13 1.52 0.91 21.96
N TYR A 14 0.32 1.03 21.36
CA TYR A 14 0.11 0.85 19.93
C TYR A 14 -0.94 1.82 19.38
N LEU A 15 -0.62 2.45 18.25
CA LEU A 15 -1.53 3.29 17.49
C LEU A 15 -1.73 2.70 16.09
N LEU A 16 -2.99 2.62 15.66
CA LEU A 16 -3.36 2.25 14.30
C LEU A 16 -4.02 3.47 13.64
N ASP A 17 -3.39 4.02 12.62
CA ASP A 17 -3.97 5.11 11.82
C ASP A 17 -4.54 4.55 10.51
N ILE A 18 -5.83 4.78 10.25
CA ILE A 18 -6.48 4.40 8.99
C ILE A 18 -7.04 5.66 8.35
N ALA A 19 -6.33 6.16 7.34
CA ALA A 19 -6.65 7.46 6.74
C ALA A 19 -6.36 7.48 5.25
N SER A 20 -7.05 8.37 4.52
CA SER A 20 -6.79 8.62 3.10
C SER A 20 -5.86 9.81 2.86
N GLY A 21 -5.14 10.28 3.89
CA GLY A 21 -4.38 11.53 3.87
C GLY A 21 -3.12 11.49 4.74
N THR A 22 -2.51 12.66 4.96
CA THR A 22 -1.17 12.84 5.56
C THR A 22 -1.09 12.62 7.08
N THR A 23 -2.14 12.08 7.69
CA THR A 23 -2.19 11.88 9.16
C THR A 23 -1.15 10.86 9.63
N ILE A 24 -0.82 9.87 8.79
CA ILE A 24 0.16 8.82 9.12
C ILE A 24 1.53 9.46 9.38
N GLU A 25 1.97 10.35 8.51
CA GLU A 25 3.23 11.09 8.66
C GLU A 25 3.20 12.01 9.90
N THR A 26 2.06 12.63 10.15
CA THR A 26 1.86 13.49 11.34
C THR A 26 2.01 12.67 12.63
N TRP A 27 1.39 11.48 12.69
CA TRP A 27 1.54 10.55 13.82
C TRP A 27 2.93 9.96 13.93
N LEU A 28 3.64 9.79 12.81
CA LEU A 28 5.04 9.39 12.80
C LEU A 28 5.90 10.43 13.54
N VAL A 29 5.81 11.69 13.12
CA VAL A 29 6.66 12.79 13.59
C VAL A 29 6.29 13.24 15.00
N TYR A 30 5.01 13.47 15.28
CA TYR A 30 4.57 14.06 16.55
C TYR A 30 4.14 13.02 17.58
N GLY A 31 3.79 11.82 17.13
CA GLY A 31 3.34 10.71 17.95
C GLY A 31 4.48 9.75 18.27
N LYS A 32 4.79 8.84 17.34
CA LYS A 32 5.75 7.76 17.52
C LYS A 32 7.13 8.28 17.91
N GLU A 33 7.66 9.30 17.23
CA GLU A 33 9.01 9.78 17.57
C GLU A 33 9.09 10.38 18.98
N LYS A 34 8.00 10.96 19.49
CA LYS A 34 7.95 11.62 20.80
C LYS A 34 7.59 10.67 21.94
N TYR A 35 6.60 9.80 21.71
CA TYR A 35 6.01 8.94 22.72
C TYR A 35 6.46 7.48 22.62
N LYS A 36 7.17 7.12 21.55
CA LYS A 36 7.82 5.83 21.32
C LYS A 36 6.86 4.63 21.30
N PHE A 37 5.58 4.86 21.04
CA PHE A 37 4.61 3.79 20.79
C PHE A 37 4.81 3.15 19.42
N GLU A 38 4.29 1.94 19.26
CA GLU A 38 4.27 1.22 18.00
C GLU A 38 3.18 1.77 17.07
N LEU A 39 3.49 1.92 15.77
CA LEU A 39 2.58 2.55 14.80
C LEU A 39 2.32 1.61 13.62
N GLY A 40 1.06 1.25 13.45
CA GLY A 40 0.52 0.63 12.24
C GLY A 40 -0.28 1.65 11.42
N ALA A 41 -0.32 1.45 10.11
CA ALA A 41 -1.01 2.35 9.20
C ALA A 41 -1.89 1.61 8.20
N GLY A 42 -2.99 2.25 7.78
CA GLY A 42 -3.84 1.85 6.67
C GLY A 42 -4.09 3.06 5.77
N CYS A 43 -3.85 2.91 4.47
CA CYS A 43 -3.97 4.01 3.51
C CYS A 43 -4.59 3.58 2.18
N THR A 44 -4.94 4.55 1.35
CA THR A 44 -5.43 4.29 0.00
C THR A 44 -4.31 3.75 -0.90
N ALA A 45 -4.70 3.13 -2.02
CA ALA A 45 -3.74 2.54 -2.95
C ALA A 45 -2.73 3.55 -3.51
N VAL A 46 -3.12 4.82 -3.64
CA VAL A 46 -2.26 5.89 -4.16
C VAL A 46 -1.19 6.33 -3.17
N MET A 47 -1.44 6.19 -1.87
CA MET A 47 -0.50 6.55 -0.81
C MET A 47 0.39 5.39 -0.36
N GLY A 48 0.01 4.14 -0.67
CA GLY A 48 0.79 2.95 -0.34
C GLY A 48 2.27 3.05 -0.72
N PRO A 49 2.63 3.49 -1.94
CA PRO A 49 4.01 3.70 -2.36
C PRO A 49 4.82 4.61 -1.43
N ASP A 50 4.23 5.73 -1.02
CA ASP A 50 4.89 6.74 -0.19
C ASP A 50 5.16 6.23 1.23
N MET A 51 4.38 5.24 1.69
CA MET A 51 4.50 4.66 3.02
C MET A 51 5.51 3.50 3.12
N TYR A 52 5.93 2.92 1.99
CA TYR A 52 6.90 1.80 1.99
C TYR A 52 8.26 2.15 2.62
N PRO A 53 8.86 3.33 2.41
CA PRO A 53 10.10 3.71 3.09
C PRO A 53 9.96 3.65 4.62
N PHE A 54 8.84 4.13 5.16
CA PHE A 54 8.57 4.10 6.62
C PHE A 54 8.34 2.68 7.15
N LEU A 55 7.74 1.80 6.34
CA LEU A 55 7.61 0.38 6.68
C LEU A 55 8.99 -0.31 6.68
N GLN A 56 9.83 -0.03 5.69
CA GLN A 56 11.16 -0.62 5.56
C GLN A 56 12.13 -0.13 6.65
N SER A 57 12.03 1.14 7.04
CA SER A 57 12.81 1.72 8.14
C SER A 57 12.30 1.30 9.53
N LYS A 58 11.23 0.49 9.61
CA LYS A 58 10.53 0.08 10.85
C LYS A 58 9.92 1.24 11.64
N GLN A 59 9.76 2.40 11.00
CA GLN A 59 8.98 3.49 11.58
C GLN A 59 7.48 3.16 11.53
N LEU A 60 7.04 2.32 10.59
CA LEU A 60 5.77 1.60 10.65
C LEU A 60 6.03 0.11 10.87
N ASN A 61 5.23 -0.56 11.68
CA ASN A 61 5.32 -2.01 11.87
C ASN A 61 4.32 -2.81 11.03
N GLY A 62 3.33 -2.13 10.43
CA GLY A 62 2.32 -2.72 9.58
C GLY A 62 1.73 -1.67 8.66
N LEU A 63 1.41 -2.07 7.43
CA LEU A 63 0.82 -1.20 6.41
C LEU A 63 -0.28 -1.95 5.65
N LEU A 64 -1.52 -1.47 5.77
CA LEU A 64 -2.66 -1.91 4.97
C LEU A 64 -2.88 -0.92 3.83
N GLY A 65 -2.17 -1.11 2.71
CA GLY A 65 -2.24 -0.25 1.54
C GLY A 65 -3.27 -0.71 0.50
N GLY A 66 -4.39 -0.01 0.40
CA GLY A 66 -5.40 -0.19 -0.64
C GLY A 66 -5.90 -1.64 -0.81
N LEU A 67 -6.21 -2.01 -2.06
CA LEU A 67 -6.74 -3.34 -2.39
C LEU A 67 -5.73 -4.47 -2.10
N LYS A 68 -4.43 -4.23 -2.34
CA LYS A 68 -3.37 -5.20 -2.09
C LYS A 68 -3.26 -5.53 -0.60
N GLY A 69 -3.20 -4.51 0.27
CA GLY A 69 -3.15 -4.70 1.71
C GLY A 69 -4.39 -5.41 2.26
N ALA A 70 -5.58 -5.08 1.74
CA ALA A 70 -6.81 -5.78 2.09
C ALA A 70 -6.77 -7.26 1.67
N ALA A 71 -6.25 -7.57 0.47
CA ALA A 71 -6.12 -8.94 -0.02
C ALA A 71 -5.09 -9.77 0.77
N GLU A 72 -3.97 -9.15 1.15
CA GLU A 72 -2.96 -9.76 2.02
C GLU A 72 -3.55 -10.06 3.40
N TYR A 73 -4.33 -9.13 3.97
CA TYR A 73 -5.04 -9.35 5.24
C TYR A 73 -6.06 -10.48 5.16
N GLU A 74 -6.93 -10.50 4.14
CA GLU A 74 -7.89 -11.59 3.91
C GLU A 74 -7.19 -12.96 3.80
N THR A 75 -6.01 -12.99 3.16
CA THR A 75 -5.20 -14.20 3.03
C THR A 75 -4.60 -14.60 4.38
N LEU A 76 -4.10 -13.64 5.16
CA LEU A 76 -3.50 -13.86 6.48
C LEU A 76 -4.51 -14.48 7.46
N ILE A 77 -5.77 -14.05 7.41
CA ILE A 77 -6.84 -14.59 8.27
C ILE A 77 -7.55 -15.82 7.67
N ASN A 78 -7.06 -16.38 6.56
CA ASN A 78 -7.66 -17.50 5.83
C ASN A 78 -9.13 -17.27 5.39
N LYS A 79 -9.53 -16.01 5.15
CA LYS A 79 -10.89 -15.64 4.75
C LYS A 79 -10.87 -14.81 3.47
N LYS A 80 -10.58 -15.49 2.36
CA LYS A 80 -10.57 -14.88 1.02
C LYS A 80 -11.96 -14.36 0.66
N SER A 81 -12.06 -13.11 0.24
CA SER A 81 -13.32 -12.47 -0.13
C SER A 81 -13.09 -11.49 -1.30
N PHE A 82 -13.71 -10.32 -1.24
CA PHE A 82 -13.73 -9.33 -2.32
C PHE A 82 -12.34 -8.78 -2.63
N ALA A 83 -11.47 -8.59 -1.63
CA ALA A 83 -10.15 -8.01 -1.89
C ALA A 83 -9.24 -8.97 -2.67
N VAL A 84 -9.16 -10.23 -2.25
CA VAL A 84 -8.40 -11.28 -2.98
C VAL A 84 -8.99 -11.50 -4.39
N SER A 85 -10.31 -11.43 -4.52
CA SER A 85 -10.96 -11.57 -5.84
C SER A 85 -10.64 -10.39 -6.77
N GLY A 86 -10.61 -9.17 -6.23
CA GLY A 86 -10.28 -7.95 -6.97
C GLY A 86 -8.84 -7.90 -7.50
N MET A 87 -7.92 -8.65 -6.89
CA MET A 87 -6.54 -8.76 -7.38
C MET A 87 -6.42 -9.50 -8.72
N ARG A 88 -7.31 -10.47 -9.02
CA ARG A 88 -7.20 -11.30 -10.23
C ARG A 88 -7.40 -10.48 -11.52
N PRO A 89 -8.45 -9.64 -11.67
CA PRO A 89 -8.59 -8.76 -12.82
C PRO A 89 -7.39 -7.81 -12.99
N GLN A 90 -6.86 -7.28 -11.89
CA GLN A 90 -5.70 -6.37 -11.93
C GLN A 90 -4.48 -7.05 -12.55
N SER A 91 -4.15 -8.28 -12.15
CA SER A 91 -3.01 -9.03 -12.71
C SER A 91 -3.17 -9.33 -14.21
N VAL A 92 -4.39 -9.71 -14.65
CA VAL A 92 -4.65 -10.01 -16.07
C VAL A 92 -4.52 -8.76 -16.93
N VAL A 93 -5.09 -7.63 -16.48
CA VAL A 93 -5.01 -6.35 -17.20
C VAL A 93 -3.56 -5.88 -17.32
N HIS A 94 -2.76 -5.98 -16.25
CA HIS A 94 -1.34 -5.59 -16.31
C HIS A 94 -0.57 -6.45 -17.33
N MET A 95 -0.83 -7.76 -17.36
CA MET A 95 -0.21 -8.65 -18.34
C MET A 95 -0.59 -8.29 -19.78
N LEU A 96 -1.87 -8.00 -20.03
CA LEU A 96 -2.35 -7.56 -21.35
C LEU A 96 -1.69 -6.24 -21.80
N ILE A 97 -1.58 -5.26 -20.91
CA ILE A 97 -0.92 -3.98 -21.22
C ILE A 97 0.55 -4.23 -21.63
N ILE A 98 1.26 -5.07 -20.89
CA ILE A 98 2.66 -5.43 -21.21
C ILE A 98 2.74 -6.09 -22.60
N LEU A 99 1.85 -7.02 -22.92
CA LEU A 99 1.81 -7.65 -24.24
C LEU A 99 1.55 -6.64 -25.37
N PHE A 100 0.63 -5.70 -25.18
CA PHE A 100 0.36 -4.66 -26.18
C PHE A 100 1.53 -3.70 -26.36
N VAL A 101 2.25 -3.34 -25.29
CA VAL A 101 3.48 -2.54 -25.40
C VAL A 101 4.55 -3.30 -26.19
N ILE A 102 4.76 -4.59 -25.90
CA ILE A 102 5.71 -5.43 -26.65
C ILE A 102 5.30 -5.52 -28.13
N PHE A 103 4.03 -5.82 -28.41
CA PHE A 103 3.51 -5.91 -29.77
C PHE A 103 3.68 -4.60 -30.53
N GLY A 104 3.33 -3.46 -29.93
CA GLY A 104 3.49 -2.14 -30.53
C GLY A 104 4.96 -1.83 -30.86
N ASN A 105 5.89 -2.18 -29.97
CA ASN A 105 7.31 -2.02 -30.23
C ASN A 105 7.79 -2.91 -31.39
N VAL A 106 7.37 -4.18 -31.43
CA VAL A 106 7.73 -5.10 -32.52
C VAL A 106 7.25 -4.55 -33.88
N VAL A 107 6.00 -4.10 -33.97
CA VAL A 107 5.44 -3.50 -35.19
C VAL A 107 6.19 -2.23 -35.58
N TYR A 108 6.50 -1.35 -34.61
CA TYR A 108 7.28 -0.13 -34.85
C TYR A 108 8.65 -0.43 -35.48
N PHE A 109 9.41 -1.37 -34.90
CA PHE A 109 10.73 -1.72 -35.41
C PHE A 109 10.66 -2.47 -36.76
N ALA A 110 9.67 -3.33 -36.95
CA ALA A 110 9.46 -4.02 -38.23
C ALA A 110 9.10 -3.03 -39.35
N SER A 111 8.17 -2.10 -39.11
CA SER A 111 7.75 -1.10 -40.11
C SER A 111 8.84 -0.09 -40.45
N ARG A 112 9.76 0.22 -39.51
CA ARG A 112 10.90 1.12 -39.77
C ARG A 112 11.91 0.47 -40.72
N ARG A 113 12.06 -0.85 -40.70
CA ARG A 113 12.97 -1.59 -41.59
C ARG A 113 12.49 -1.56 -43.05
N THR A 114 11.17 -1.52 -43.27
CA THR A 114 10.56 -1.47 -44.60
C THR A 114 10.57 -0.07 -45.24
N ARG A 115 10.76 1.01 -44.46
CA ARG A 115 10.85 2.40 -44.99
C ARG A 115 12.27 2.83 -45.39
N HIS A 116 13.29 2.05 -45.05
CA HIS A 116 14.70 2.34 -45.36
C HIS A 116 15.36 1.26 -46.25
N ALA A 117 14.56 0.32 -46.77
CA ALA A 117 14.94 -0.61 -47.83
C ALA A 117 14.19 -0.22 -49.11
#